data_AF-A0A923RWF7-F1
#
_entry.id   AF-A0A923RWF7-F1
#
_cell.length_a   1.000
_cell.length_b   1.000
_cell.length_c   1.000
_cell.angle_alpha   90.00
_cell.angle_beta   90.00
_cell.angle_gamma   90.00
#
_symmetry.space_group_name_H-M   'P 1'
#
loop_
_entity.id
_entity.type
_entity.pdbx_description
1 polymer ?
#
loop_
_entity_poly.entity_id
_entity_poly.type
_entity_poly.pdbx_seq_one_letter_code
_entity_poly.pdbx_strand_id
1 'polypeptide(L)'
;MRTVNCRVTVYFDDPFWAVLYERESGDWYEASRTVFGAEPKDHEVYAFLLQSWRRLRFSPPIPVGERPARPDNPKRRQRAARQAVERSGTGTRAQQALAAQREQGKTARRIRTREEKAREAAERYEKHRQKRREKHKGH
;
A
#
# COMPACT_ATOMS: atom_id res chain seq x y z
N MET A 1 2.06 35.51 -24.27
CA MET A 1 3.37 34.83 -24.30
C MET A 1 3.14 33.35 -24.04
N ARG A 2 3.64 32.45 -24.90
CA ARG A 2 3.62 31.00 -24.62
C ARG A 2 4.73 30.71 -23.62
N THR A 3 4.38 30.20 -22.44
CA THR A 3 5.37 29.77 -21.45
C THR A 3 5.83 28.37 -21.81
N VAL A 4 7.12 28.21 -22.13
CA VAL A 4 7.75 26.91 -22.33
C VAL A 4 8.38 26.49 -21.01
N ASN A 5 8.01 25.32 -20.51
CA ASN A 5 8.67 24.71 -19.36
C ASN A 5 9.77 23.76 -19.86
N CYS A 6 10.95 23.86 -19.25
CA CYS A 6 12.11 23.08 -19.61
C CYS A 6 12.63 22.35 -18.38
N ARG A 7 12.87 21.06 -18.49
CA ARG A 7 13.40 20.22 -17.42
C ARG A 7 14.59 19.41 -17.92
N VAL A 8 15.62 19.32 -17.09
CA VAL A 8 16.78 18.47 -17.34
C VAL A 8 16.84 17.44 -16.22
N THR A 9 16.89 16.17 -16.60
CA THR A 9 17.00 15.05 -15.66
C THR A 9 18.27 14.25 -15.99
N VAL A 10 19.17 14.15 -15.01
CA VAL A 10 20.34 13.27 -15.08
C VAL A 10 19.98 11.96 -14.39
N TYR A 11 20.20 10.84 -15.06
CA TYR A 11 19.88 9.52 -14.52
C TYR A 11 20.86 8.46 -15.02
N PHE A 12 20.99 7.40 -14.23
CA PHE A 12 21.77 6.23 -14.61
C PHE A 12 20.88 5.23 -15.36
N ASP A 13 21.30 4.84 -16.56
CA ASP A 13 20.66 3.84 -17.42
C ASP A 13 21.74 2.84 -17.85
N ASP A 14 21.79 1.70 -17.17
CA ASP A 14 22.89 0.74 -17.23
C ASP A 14 23.37 0.47 -18.67
N PRO A 15 24.67 0.63 -18.98
CA PRO A 15 25.81 0.91 -18.08
C PRO A 15 26.22 2.39 -18.02
N PHE A 16 25.39 3.32 -18.50
CA PHE A 16 25.81 4.69 -18.75
C PHE A 16 24.96 5.74 -18.03
N TRP A 17 25.57 6.88 -17.75
CA TRP A 17 24.84 8.07 -17.38
C TRP A 17 24.25 8.77 -18.59
N ALA A 18 22.99 9.17 -18.48
CA ALA A 18 22.26 9.88 -19.52
C ALA A 18 21.62 11.16 -18.96
N VAL A 19 21.46 12.12 -19.87
CA VAL A 19 20.73 13.35 -19.63
C VAL A 19 19.51 13.36 -20.53
N LEU A 20 18.34 13.47 -19.91
CA LEU A 20 17.08 13.70 -20.57
C LEU A 20 16.75 15.19 -20.49
N TYR A 21 16.67 15.82 -21.65
CA TYR A 21 16.20 17.17 -21.78
C TYR A 21 14.73 17.12 -22.26
N GLU A 22 13.83 17.71 -21.47
CA GLU A 22 12.40 17.74 -21.75
C GLU A 22 11.95 19.20 -21.92
N ARG A 23 11.14 19.47 -22.94
CA ARG A 23 10.45 20.76 -23.08
C ARG A 23 8.98 20.53 -23.39
N GLU A 24 8.15 21.34 -22.77
CA GLU A 24 6.71 21.28 -22.96
C GLU A 24 6.11 22.69 -22.98
N SER A 25 5.06 22.84 -23.78
CA SER A 25 4.29 24.08 -23.85
C SER A 25 2.87 23.73 -24.18
N GLY A 26 1.98 23.79 -23.19
CA GLY A 26 0.51 23.70 -23.30
C GLY A 26 -0.03 22.48 -24.04
N ASP A 27 0.22 22.44 -25.34
CA ASP A 27 -0.30 21.53 -26.33
C ASP A 27 0.72 20.46 -26.75
N TRP A 28 2.03 20.64 -26.48
CA TRP A 28 3.07 19.74 -27.00
C TRP A 28 4.22 19.47 -26.02
N TYR A 29 4.84 18.30 -26.18
CA TYR A 29 6.01 17.82 -25.44
C TYR A 29 7.03 17.23 -26.41
N GLU A 30 8.30 17.57 -26.18
CA GLU A 30 9.43 17.02 -26.90
C GLU A 30 10.57 16.71 -25.93
N ALA A 31 11.31 15.65 -26.23
CA ALA A 31 12.45 15.24 -25.45
C ALA A 31 13.68 14.98 -26.31
N SER A 32 14.86 15.16 -25.72
CA SER A 32 16.14 14.79 -26.29
C SER A 32 16.95 14.04 -25.25
N ARG A 33 17.43 12.84 -25.60
CA ARG A 33 18.29 12.03 -24.74
C ARG A 33 19.73 12.12 -25.25
N THR A 34 20.67 12.39 -24.35
CA THR A 34 22.11 12.32 -24.63
C THR A 34 22.79 11.44 -23.60
N VAL A 35 23.71 10.58 -24.03
CA VAL A 35 24.48 9.67 -23.16
C VAL A 35 25.86 10.27 -22.91
N PHE A 36 26.27 10.34 -21.64
CA PHE A 36 27.59 10.84 -21.20
C PHE A 36 28.57 9.70 -20.90
N GLY A 37 28.07 8.49 -20.66
CA GLY A 37 28.90 7.35 -20.31
C GLY A 37 29.19 7.33 -18.81
N ALA A 38 30.20 8.09 -18.37
CA ALA A 38 30.55 8.24 -16.96
C ALA A 38 29.62 9.24 -16.25
N GLU A 39 29.60 9.22 -14.91
CA GLU A 39 28.81 10.14 -14.09
C GLU A 39 29.24 11.59 -14.35
N PRO A 40 28.38 12.42 -14.97
CA PRO A 40 28.76 13.78 -15.32
C PRO A 40 28.67 14.66 -14.07
N LYS A 41 29.63 15.56 -13.91
CA LYS A 41 29.55 16.60 -12.88
C LYS A 41 28.60 17.70 -13.32
N ASP A 42 28.04 18.44 -12.36
CA ASP A 42 27.08 19.52 -12.63
C ASP A 42 27.59 20.55 -13.66
N HIS A 43 28.88 20.90 -13.61
CA HIS A 43 29.46 21.84 -14.55
C HIS A 43 29.60 21.28 -15.97
N GLU A 44 29.81 19.96 -16.12
CA GLU A 44 29.88 19.30 -17.41
C GLU A 44 28.50 19.26 -18.07
N VAL A 45 27.46 18.97 -17.28
CA VAL A 45 26.06 19.03 -17.73
C VAL A 45 25.71 20.47 -18.15
N TYR A 46 26.09 21.47 -17.35
CA TYR A 46 25.83 22.87 -17.67
C TYR A 46 26.55 23.32 -18.95
N ALA A 47 27.84 23.02 -19.08
CA ALA A 47 28.62 23.34 -20.28
C ALA A 47 28.05 22.65 -21.53
N PHE A 48 27.67 21.37 -21.41
CA PHE A 48 27.01 20.63 -22.48
C PHE A 48 25.72 21.30 -22.92
N LEU A 49 24.86 21.72 -21.99
CA LEU A 49 23.60 22.40 -22.32
C LEU A 49 23.84 23.71 -23.07
N LEU A 50 24.81 24.52 -22.63
CA LEU A 50 25.14 25.78 -23.30
C LEU A 50 25.65 25.58 -24.74
N GLN A 51 26.51 24.59 -24.96
CA GLN A 51 27.11 24.33 -26.27
C GLN A 51 26.19 23.59 -27.22
N SER A 52 25.44 22.63 -26.70
CA SER A 52 24.66 21.67 -27.49
C SER A 52 23.20 22.06 -27.66
N TRP A 53 22.68 23.05 -26.92
CA TRP A 53 21.27 23.48 -26.98
C TRP A 53 20.70 23.56 -28.41
N ARG A 54 21.43 24.23 -29.31
CA ARG A 54 21.01 24.45 -30.70
C ARG A 54 21.12 23.21 -31.59
N ARG A 55 21.86 22.19 -31.14
CA ARG A 55 22.18 20.97 -31.88
C ARG A 55 21.42 19.75 -31.35
N LEU A 56 20.73 19.87 -30.22
CA LEU A 56 19.93 18.79 -29.66
C LEU A 56 18.86 18.37 -30.66
N ARG A 57 18.85 17.08 -31.00
CA ARG A 57 17.79 16.49 -31.83
C ARG A 57 16.65 16.09 -30.90
N PHE A 58 15.53 16.77 -31.07
CA PHE A 58 14.31 16.50 -30.32
C PHE A 58 13.47 15.43 -31.01
N SER A 59 12.70 14.70 -30.22
CA SER A 59 11.63 13.86 -30.73
C SER A 59 10.59 14.71 -31.47
N PRO A 60 9.78 14.11 -32.37
CA PRO A 60 8.58 14.77 -32.88
C PRO A 60 7.70 15.27 -31.72
N PRO A 61 7.01 16.41 -31.88
CA PRO A 61 6.12 16.94 -30.85
C PRO A 61 4.96 15.99 -30.62
N ILE A 62 4.83 15.54 -29.38
CA ILE A 62 3.71 14.70 -28.93
C ILE A 62 2.68 15.61 -28.26
N PRO A 63 1.38 15.49 -28.60
CA PRO A 63 0.35 16.25 -27.90
C PRO A 63 0.32 15.88 -26.43
N VAL A 64 0.46 16.88 -25.56
CA VAL A 64 0.34 16.68 -24.11
C VAL A 64 -1.14 16.67 -23.79
N GLY A 65 -1.73 15.48 -23.68
CA GLY A 65 -3.06 15.34 -23.10
C GLY A 65 -3.12 16.03 -21.73
N GLU A 66 -4.31 16.46 -21.31
CA GLU A 66 -4.51 17.15 -20.03
C GLU A 66 -3.72 16.47 -18.91
N ARG A 67 -2.65 17.14 -18.44
CA ARG A 67 -1.93 16.66 -17.27
C ARG A 67 -2.93 16.62 -16.12
N PRO A 68 -3.04 15.51 -15.36
CA PRO A 68 -3.80 15.55 -14.13
C PRO A 68 -3.24 16.69 -13.28
N ALA A 69 -4.12 17.62 -12.94
CA ALA A 69 -3.74 18.81 -12.20
C ALA A 69 -3.08 18.39 -10.88
N ARG A 70 -1.80 18.76 -10.76
CA ARG A 70 -0.87 18.50 -9.65
C ARG A 70 -0.32 17.06 -9.62
N PRO A 71 1.02 16.91 -9.50
CA PRO A 71 1.60 15.62 -9.17
C PRO A 71 1.06 15.16 -7.82
N ASP A 72 0.47 13.97 -7.80
CA ASP A 72 -0.15 13.42 -6.62
C ASP A 72 0.89 13.32 -5.50
N ASN A 73 0.59 13.95 -4.35
CA ASN A 73 1.51 14.09 -3.22
C ASN A 73 2.19 12.73 -2.96
N PRO A 74 3.54 12.67 -2.80
CA PRO A 74 4.25 11.40 -2.58
C PRO A 74 3.60 10.52 -1.51
N LYS A 75 3.06 11.13 -0.45
CA LYS A 75 2.33 10.44 0.62
C LYS A 75 1.02 9.80 0.13
N ARG A 76 0.33 10.44 -0.81
CA ARG A 76 -0.91 9.94 -1.43
C ARG A 76 -0.63 8.78 -2.38
N ARG A 77 0.43 8.88 -3.21
CA ARG A 77 0.93 7.76 -4.02
C ARG A 77 1.34 6.56 -3.18
N GLN A 78 2.09 6.79 -2.10
CA GLN A 78 2.51 5.72 -1.19
C GLN A 78 1.31 5.07 -0.50
N ARG A 79 0.28 5.85 -0.11
CA ARG A 79 -0.98 5.32 0.43
C ARG A 79 -1.77 4.53 -0.60
N ALA A 80 -1.84 4.98 -1.86
CA ALA A 80 -2.54 4.25 -2.92
C ALA A 80 -1.82 2.94 -3.28
N ALA A 81 -0.48 2.96 -3.37
CA ALA A 81 0.32 1.75 -3.56
C ALA A 81 0.17 0.79 -2.37
N ARG A 82 0.25 1.31 -1.14
CA ARG A 82 0.01 0.52 0.07
C ARG A 82 -1.41 -0.01 0.12
N GLN A 83 -2.43 0.75 -0.28
CA GLN A 83 -3.82 0.30 -0.34
C GLN A 83 -4.03 -0.73 -1.45
N ALA A 84 -3.35 -0.63 -2.59
CA ALA A 84 -3.38 -1.65 -3.64
C ALA A 84 -2.68 -2.94 -3.18
N VAL A 85 -1.57 -2.81 -2.45
CA VAL A 85 -0.82 -3.92 -1.83
C VAL A 85 -1.57 -4.50 -0.62
N GLU A 86 -2.32 -3.71 0.15
CA GLU A 86 -3.17 -4.16 1.27
C GLU A 86 -4.50 -4.72 0.79
N ARG A 87 -5.06 -4.22 -0.34
CA ARG A 87 -6.20 -4.85 -1.03
C ARG A 87 -5.80 -6.18 -1.66
N SER A 88 -4.53 -6.34 -2.06
CA SER A 88 -3.91 -7.64 -2.37
C SER A 88 -3.26 -8.29 -1.14
N GLY A 89 -3.39 -7.66 0.02
CA GLY A 89 -2.89 -8.04 1.34
C GLY A 89 -3.77 -9.14 1.92
N THR A 90 -3.72 -10.28 1.25
CA THR A 90 -4.08 -11.55 1.82
C THR A 90 -3.21 -11.74 3.06
N GLY A 91 -3.77 -11.46 4.24
CA GLY A 91 -3.62 -12.46 5.29
C GLY A 91 -4.07 -13.75 4.64
N THR A 92 -3.10 -14.59 4.25
CA THR A 92 -3.25 -15.81 3.43
C THR A 92 -4.62 -16.42 3.69
N ARG A 93 -5.38 -16.93 2.70
CA ARG A 93 -6.70 -17.58 2.97
C ARG A 93 -6.66 -18.53 4.19
N ALA A 94 -5.50 -19.15 4.44
CA ALA A 94 -5.14 -19.86 5.66
C ALA A 94 -5.26 -19.06 6.98
N GLN A 95 -4.74 -17.84 7.09
CA GLN A 95 -4.87 -16.97 8.26
C GLN A 95 -6.31 -16.57 8.55
N GLN A 96 -7.11 -16.26 7.52
CA GLN A 96 -8.55 -16.00 7.68
C GLN A 96 -9.30 -17.27 8.16
N ALA A 97 -8.97 -18.43 7.60
CA ALA A 97 -9.54 -19.72 8.04
C ALA A 97 -9.17 -20.06 9.49
N LEU A 98 -7.91 -19.84 9.89
CA LEU A 98 -7.46 -20.06 11.27
C LEU A 98 -8.10 -19.09 12.27
N ALA A 99 -8.34 -17.84 11.88
CA ALA A 99 -9.08 -16.88 12.70
C ALA A 99 -10.54 -17.31 12.89
N ALA A 100 -11.21 -17.75 11.83
CA ALA A 100 -12.57 -18.26 11.89
C ALA A 100 -12.66 -19.53 12.77
N GLN A 101 -11.69 -20.44 12.67
CA GLN A 101 -11.61 -21.64 13.51
C GLN A 101 -11.46 -21.28 15.01
N ARG A 102 -10.64 -20.28 15.34
CA ARG A 102 -10.46 -19.83 16.73
C ARG A 102 -11.74 -19.23 17.31
N GLU A 103 -12.49 -18.46 16.54
CA GLU A 103 -13.77 -17.90 16.97
C GLU A 103 -14.82 -19.00 17.22
N GLN A 104 -14.92 -19.99 16.34
CA GLN A 104 -15.77 -21.16 16.56
C GLN A 104 -15.37 -21.97 17.81
N GLY A 105 -14.06 -22.11 18.07
CA GLY A 105 -13.57 -22.77 19.28
C GLY A 105 -13.96 -22.05 20.57
N LYS A 106 -13.97 -20.71 20.57
CA LYS A 106 -14.38 -19.90 21.73
C LYS A 106 -15.86 -20.08 22.05
N THR A 107 -16.73 -20.07 21.03
CA THR A 107 -18.18 -20.21 21.23
C THR A 107 -18.53 -21.60 21.76
N ALA A 108 -17.95 -22.66 21.16
CA ALA A 108 -18.14 -24.04 21.62
C ALA A 108 -17.69 -24.22 23.08
N ARG A 109 -16.52 -23.68 23.45
CA ARG A 109 -16.03 -23.74 24.84
C ARG A 109 -16.97 -23.03 25.81
N ARG A 110 -17.49 -21.85 25.43
CA ARG A 110 -18.44 -21.07 26.25
C ARG A 110 -19.75 -21.83 26.49
N ILE A 111 -20.28 -22.49 25.46
CA ILE A 111 -21.48 -23.33 25.56
C ILE A 111 -21.23 -24.48 26.52
N ARG A 112 -20.14 -25.26 26.32
CA ARG A 112 -19.81 -26.40 27.18
C ARG A 112 -19.66 -26.00 28.66
N THR A 113 -18.94 -24.90 28.91
CA THR A 113 -18.73 -24.40 30.28
C THR A 113 -20.05 -23.97 30.92
N ARG A 114 -20.98 -23.42 30.13
CA ARG A 114 -22.31 -23.02 30.61
C ARG A 114 -23.17 -24.24 30.95
N GLU A 115 -23.12 -25.29 30.13
CA GLU A 115 -23.82 -26.55 30.36
C GLU A 115 -23.31 -27.28 31.60
N GLU A 116 -21.98 -27.39 31.76
CA GLU A 116 -21.35 -28.00 32.95
C GLU A 116 -21.79 -27.28 34.24
N LYS A 117 -21.73 -25.94 34.25
CA LYS A 117 -22.20 -25.14 35.40
C LYS A 117 -23.70 -25.31 35.67
N ALA A 118 -24.53 -25.41 34.63
CA ALA A 118 -25.96 -25.62 34.79
C ALA A 118 -26.26 -26.99 35.40
N ARG A 119 -25.56 -28.05 34.97
CA ARG A 119 -25.68 -29.40 35.53
C ARG A 119 -25.26 -29.44 37.00
N GLU A 120 -24.10 -28.87 37.33
CA GLU A 120 -23.65 -28.79 38.72
C GLU A 120 -24.63 -28.02 39.62
N ALA A 121 -25.19 -26.92 39.12
CA ALA A 121 -26.18 -26.14 39.85
C ALA A 121 -27.47 -26.94 40.11
N ALA A 122 -27.95 -27.70 39.12
CA ALA A 122 -29.11 -28.57 39.25
C ALA A 122 -28.87 -29.68 40.30
N GLU A 123 -27.71 -30.35 40.25
CA GLU A 123 -27.35 -31.38 41.22
C GLU A 123 -27.26 -30.84 42.66
N ARG A 124 -26.66 -29.66 42.84
CA ARG A 124 -26.59 -29.00 44.15
C ARG A 124 -27.99 -28.66 44.66
N TYR A 125 -28.86 -28.15 43.79
CA TYR A 125 -30.24 -27.83 44.12
C TYR A 125 -31.03 -29.07 44.55
N GLU A 126 -30.91 -30.18 43.81
CA GLU A 126 -31.55 -31.45 44.15
C GLU A 126 -31.07 -32.01 45.49
N LYS A 127 -29.75 -31.99 45.74
CA LYS A 127 -29.17 -32.39 47.05
C LYS A 127 -29.71 -31.53 48.18
N HIS A 128 -29.84 -30.21 48.00
CA HIS A 128 -30.45 -29.33 49.00
C HIS A 128 -31.93 -29.63 49.23
N ARG A 129 -32.68 -29.95 48.17
CA ARG A 129 -34.09 -30.33 48.26
C ARG A 129 -34.28 -31.66 48.98
N GLN A 130 -33.43 -32.65 48.72
CA GLN A 130 -33.40 -33.93 49.42
C GLN A 130 -33.10 -33.72 50.91
N LYS A 131 -32.04 -32.98 51.25
CA LYS A 131 -31.72 -32.64 52.66
C LYS A 131 -32.87 -31.91 53.37
N ARG A 132 -33.57 -30.99 52.70
CA ARG A 132 -34.76 -30.33 53.27
C ARG A 132 -35.90 -31.33 53.52
N ARG A 133 -36.14 -32.25 52.58
CA ARG A 133 -37.16 -33.32 52.73
C ARG A 133 -36.82 -34.27 53.88
N GLU A 134 -35.56 -34.67 54.02
CA GLU A 134 -35.08 -35.53 55.12
C GLU A 134 -35.22 -34.85 56.48
N LYS A 135 -34.84 -33.57 56.60
CA LYS A 135 -35.07 -32.77 57.81
C LYS A 135 -36.55 -32.70 58.21
N HIS A 136 -37.45 -32.69 57.23
CA HIS A 136 -38.88 -32.60 57.47
C HIS A 136 -39.54 -33.95 57.80
N LYS A 137 -38.85 -35.08 57.53
CA LYS A 137 -39.36 -36.43 57.78
C LYS A 137 -39.13 -36.92 59.21
N GLY A 138 -38.35 -36.20 60.02
CA GLY A 138 -38.20 -36.42 61.46
C GLY A 138 -37.46 -37.71 61.84
N HIS A 139 -36.57 -37.58 62.81
CA HIS A 139 -36.46 -38.57 63.89
C HIS A 139 -37.20 -37.98 65.09
#